data_AF-A0A7V8XZV2-F1
#
_entry.id   AF-A0A7V8XZV2-F1
#
_cell.length_a   1.000
_cell.length_b   1.000
_cell.length_c   1.000
_cell.angle_alpha   90.00
_cell.angle_beta   90.00
_cell.angle_gamma   90.00
#
_symmetry.space_group_name_H-M   'P 1'
#
loop_
_entity.id
_entity.type
_entity.pdbx_description
1 polymer ?
#
loop_
_entity_poly.entity_id
_entity_poly.type
_entity_poly.pdbx_seq_one_letter_code
_entity_poly.pdbx_strand_id
1 'polypeptide(L)'
;AYIVLGKRVAAGGSGLDDLAVGFVLASVVLAPLAFTAGAVLTSPRLLLLGVGVGVLSSVVPYALDQVVLRRVGRARFAVLLALLPVTAAVVGLAALGQLPTWVEAAGIVAVIAGVALRSRDSEEPDSAVEAPPGG
;
A
#
# COMPACT_ATOMS: atom_id res chain seq x y z
N ALA A 1 -5.77 21.67 5.88
CA ALA A 1 -4.32 21.83 6.17
C ALA A 1 -3.51 20.55 5.87
N TYR A 2 -3.87 19.38 6.43
CA TYR A 2 -3.12 18.12 6.26
C TYR A 2 -2.90 17.66 4.80
N ILE A 3 -3.93 17.68 3.94
CA ILE A 3 -3.81 17.23 2.53
C ILE A 3 -2.84 18.12 1.72
N VAL A 4 -2.87 19.44 1.95
CA VAL A 4 -2.01 20.40 1.23
C VAL A 4 -0.56 20.31 1.73
N LEU A 5 -0.37 20.11 3.04
CA LEU A 5 0.94 19.90 3.63
C LEU A 5 1.55 18.57 3.15
N GLY A 6 0.74 17.50 3.11
CA GLY A 6 1.12 16.20 2.57
C GLY A 6 1.53 16.27 1.10
N LYS A 7 0.83 17.06 0.26
CA LYS A 7 1.22 17.28 -1.14
C LYS A 7 2.55 18.00 -1.28
N ARG A 8 2.86 18.98 -0.42
CA ARG A 8 4.15 19.71 -0.47
C ARG A 8 5.32 18.83 -0.04
N VAL A 9 5.14 18.01 0.99
CA VAL A 9 6.17 17.07 1.47
C VAL A 9 6.43 15.98 0.43
N ALA A 10 5.38 15.44 -0.21
CA ALA A 10 5.50 14.39 -1.22
C ALA A 10 6.18 14.83 -2.54
N ALA A 11 6.33 16.14 -2.77
CA ALA A 11 6.94 16.68 -4.00
C ALA A 11 8.45 16.92 -3.89
N GLY A 12 9.03 16.81 -2.68
CA GLY A 12 10.36 17.34 -2.39
C GLY A 12 11.51 16.33 -2.26
N GLY A 13 11.26 15.04 -2.04
CA GLY A 13 12.31 14.11 -1.62
C GLY A 13 12.48 12.82 -2.43
N SER A 14 13.66 12.22 -2.28
CA SER A 14 14.00 10.86 -2.67
C SER A 14 13.24 9.91 -1.74
N GLY A 15 12.20 9.22 -2.24
CA GLY A 15 11.24 8.50 -1.39
C GLY A 15 11.76 7.46 -0.38
N LEU A 16 13.06 7.09 -0.40
CA LEU A 16 13.70 6.27 0.64
C LEU A 16 14.24 7.12 1.82
N ASP A 17 14.74 8.32 1.55
CA ASP A 17 15.28 9.23 2.56
C ASP A 17 14.12 9.85 3.36
N ASP A 18 13.04 10.24 2.68
CA ASP A 18 11.80 10.70 3.31
C ASP A 18 11.20 9.63 4.23
N LEU A 19 11.32 8.35 3.83
CA LEU A 19 10.88 7.22 4.63
C LEU A 19 11.73 7.06 5.89
N ALA A 20 13.05 7.13 5.77
CA ALA A 20 13.95 7.03 6.92
C ALA A 20 13.66 8.12 7.95
N VAL A 21 13.48 9.36 7.49
CA VAL A 21 13.07 10.49 8.34
C VAL A 21 11.70 10.22 8.98
N GLY A 22 10.73 9.70 8.21
CA GLY A 22 9.41 9.32 8.71
C GLY A 22 9.46 8.26 9.81
N PHE A 23 10.29 7.21 9.65
CA PHE A 23 10.47 6.18 10.67
C PHE A 23 11.16 6.70 11.93
N VAL A 24 12.15 7.58 11.80
CA VAL A 24 12.78 8.24 12.95
C VAL A 24 11.75 9.06 13.72
N LEU A 25 10.97 9.88 13.01
CA LEU A 25 9.94 10.71 13.63
C LEU A 25 8.85 9.86 14.30
N ALA A 26 8.35 8.83 13.60
CA ALA A 26 7.40 7.88 14.15
C ALA A 26 7.95 7.17 15.40
N SER A 27 9.22 6.77 15.38
CA SER A 27 9.87 6.13 16.53
C SER A 27 9.95 7.07 17.72
N VAL A 28 10.33 8.34 17.52
CA VAL A 28 10.36 9.35 18.59
C VAL A 28 8.97 9.60 19.17
N VAL A 29 7.94 9.71 18.31
CA VAL A 29 6.56 9.96 18.74
C VAL A 29 5.96 8.75 19.47
N LEU A 30 6.29 7.53 19.04
CA LEU A 30 5.79 6.28 19.63
C LEU A 30 6.65 5.80 20.82
N ALA A 31 7.89 6.28 20.97
CA ALA A 31 8.80 5.87 22.05
C ALA A 31 8.19 6.01 23.46
N PRO A 32 7.42 7.08 23.79
CA PRO A 32 6.75 7.18 25.08
C PRO A 32 5.78 6.01 25.36
N LEU A 33 5.15 5.47 24.32
CA LEU A 33 4.22 4.36 24.44
C LEU A 33 4.94 3.06 24.80
N ALA A 34 6.20 2.92 24.40
CA ALA A 34 7.00 1.74 24.73
C ALA A 34 7.15 1.55 26.25
N PHE A 35 7.20 2.64 27.04
CA PHE A 35 7.28 2.55 28.49
C PHE A 35 6.05 1.89 29.14
N THR A 36 4.92 1.79 28.42
CA THR A 36 3.74 1.07 28.90
C THR A 36 3.83 -0.44 28.70
N ALA A 37 4.81 -0.93 27.92
CA ALA A 37 4.99 -2.36 27.62
C ALA A 37 5.59 -3.18 28.79
N GLY A 38 6.02 -2.53 29.88
CA GLY A 38 6.42 -3.19 31.13
C GLY A 38 7.50 -4.26 30.95
N ALA A 39 7.24 -5.47 31.46
CA ALA A 39 8.17 -6.60 31.44
C ALA A 39 8.54 -7.12 30.04
N VAL A 40 7.83 -6.70 28.98
CA VAL A 40 8.19 -7.06 27.60
C VAL A 40 9.51 -6.41 27.18
N LEU A 41 9.81 -5.21 27.69
CA LEU A 41 11.04 -4.48 27.36
C LEU A 41 12.31 -5.13 27.92
N THR A 42 12.19 -6.00 28.92
CA THR A 42 13.34 -6.66 29.54
C THR A 42 13.68 -8.00 28.89
N SER A 43 12.86 -8.47 27.94
CA SER A 43 13.09 -9.72 27.21
C SER A 43 13.72 -9.45 25.84
N PRO A 44 15.03 -9.74 25.65
CA PRO A 44 15.70 -9.55 24.37
C PRO A 44 15.02 -10.32 23.22
N ARG A 45 14.44 -11.48 23.53
CA ARG A 45 13.73 -12.31 22.55
C ARG A 45 12.44 -11.63 22.06
N LEU A 46 11.64 -11.07 22.97
CA LEU A 46 10.41 -10.38 22.59
C LEU A 46 10.70 -9.09 21.83
N LEU A 47 11.75 -8.36 22.22
CA LEU A 47 12.23 -7.21 21.47
C LEU A 47 12.67 -7.60 20.06
N LEU A 48 13.46 -8.66 19.90
CA LEU A 48 13.89 -9.14 18.59
C LEU A 48 12.70 -9.55 17.71
N LEU A 49 11.73 -10.25 18.28
CA LEU A 49 10.49 -10.63 17.57
C LEU A 49 9.67 -9.40 17.20
N GLY A 50 9.52 -8.42 18.09
CA GLY A 50 8.82 -7.16 17.82
C GLY A 50 9.47 -6.36 16.69
N VAL A 51 10.79 -6.24 16.71
CA VAL A 51 11.56 -5.64 15.61
C VAL A 51 11.36 -6.44 14.32
N GLY A 52 11.46 -7.77 14.38
CA GLY A 52 11.26 -8.65 13.22
C GLY A 52 9.88 -8.48 12.60
N VAL A 53 8.81 -8.47 13.41
CA VAL A 53 7.43 -8.24 12.96
C VAL A 53 7.28 -6.85 12.35
N GLY A 54 7.82 -5.81 12.99
CA GLY A 54 7.76 -4.44 12.46
C GLY A 54 8.49 -4.28 11.12
N VAL A 55 9.69 -4.87 10.99
CA VAL A 55 10.46 -4.86 9.75
C VAL A 55 9.73 -5.62 8.65
N LEU A 56 9.26 -6.84 8.94
CA LEU A 56 8.64 -7.71 7.95
C LEU A 56 7.24 -7.25 7.53
N SER A 57 6.50 -6.58 8.43
CA SER A 57 5.14 -6.09 8.17
C SER A 57 5.07 -4.67 7.60
N SER A 58 6.11 -3.85 7.78
CA SER A 58 6.07 -2.43 7.36
C SER A 58 7.23 -2.05 6.45
N VAL A 59 8.48 -2.26 6.91
CA VAL A 59 9.67 -1.82 6.17
C VAL A 59 9.81 -2.57 4.85
N VAL A 60 9.70 -3.91 4.89
CA VAL A 60 9.82 -4.75 3.70
C VAL A 60 8.68 -4.49 2.69
N PRO A 61 7.39 -4.50 3.07
CA PRO A 61 6.30 -4.18 2.14
C PRO A 61 6.44 -2.79 1.54
N TYR A 62 6.81 -1.78 2.33
CA TYR A 62 7.00 -0.43 1.81
C TYR A 62 8.15 -0.34 0.80
N ALA A 63 9.28 -1.00 1.07
CA ALA A 63 10.39 -1.05 0.13
C ALA A 63 9.95 -1.68 -1.20
N LEU A 64 9.19 -2.78 -1.13
CA LEU A 64 8.60 -3.41 -2.31
C LEU A 64 7.61 -2.49 -3.02
N ASP A 65 6.75 -1.80 -2.29
CA ASP A 65 5.79 -0.84 -2.84
C ASP A 65 6.51 0.27 -3.61
N GLN A 66 7.59 0.83 -3.07
CA GLN A 66 8.39 1.84 -3.76
C GLN A 66 9.03 1.30 -5.04
N VAL A 67 9.56 0.06 -5.00
CA VAL A 67 10.13 -0.59 -6.19
C VAL A 67 9.06 -0.85 -7.24
N VAL A 68 7.90 -1.39 -6.85
CA VAL A 68 6.78 -1.68 -7.74
C VAL A 68 6.23 -0.38 -8.33
N LEU A 69 5.97 0.63 -7.49
CA LEU A 69 5.49 1.94 -7.91
C LEU A 69 6.40 2.58 -8.97
N ARG A 70 7.72 2.51 -8.77
CA ARG A 70 8.71 3.01 -9.73
C ARG A 70 8.72 2.18 -11.03
N ARG A 71 8.45 0.88 -10.96
CA ARG A 71 8.43 -0.02 -12.13
C ARG A 71 7.15 0.07 -12.95
N VAL A 72 5.98 0.09 -12.33
CA VAL A 72 4.68 -0.01 -13.03
C VAL A 72 3.96 1.33 -13.17
N GLY A 73 4.40 2.36 -12.44
CA GLY A 73 3.80 3.70 -12.46
C GLY A 73 2.58 3.83 -11.54
N ARG A 74 2.22 5.08 -11.22
CA ARG A 74 1.18 5.43 -10.22
C ARG A 74 -0.19 4.84 -10.52
N ALA A 75 -0.65 4.91 -11.78
CA ALA A 75 -1.99 4.44 -12.15
C ALA A 75 -2.15 2.93 -11.97
N ARG A 76 -1.18 2.13 -12.44
CA ARG A 76 -1.21 0.67 -12.31
C ARG A 76 -1.00 0.23 -10.87
N PHE A 77 -0.12 0.90 -10.13
CA PHE A 77 0.06 0.63 -8.70
C PHE A 77 -1.22 0.89 -7.90
N ALA A 78 -1.98 1.95 -8.23
CA ALA A 78 -3.27 2.21 -7.59
C ALA A 78 -4.28 1.09 -7.84
N VAL A 79 -4.28 0.46 -9.02
CA VAL A 79 -5.10 -0.72 -9.31
C VAL A 79 -4.65 -1.94 -8.50
N LEU A 80 -3.34 -2.18 -8.40
CA LEU A 80 -2.80 -3.25 -7.55
C LEU A 80 -3.21 -3.06 -6.07
N LEU A 81 -3.13 -1.82 -5.57
CA LEU A 81 -3.57 -1.50 -4.21
C LEU A 81 -5.08 -1.66 -4.04
N ALA A 82 -5.87 -1.27 -5.03
CA ALA A 82 -7.32 -1.45 -4.99
C ALA A 82 -7.71 -2.94 -4.91
N LEU A 83 -6.86 -3.85 -5.41
CA LEU A 83 -7.10 -5.29 -5.34
C LEU A 83 -6.60 -5.96 -4.05
N LEU A 84 -6.04 -5.21 -3.08
CA LEU A 84 -5.68 -5.76 -1.76
C LEU A 84 -6.75 -6.63 -1.10
N PRO A 85 -8.05 -6.27 -1.05
CA PRO A 85 -9.06 -7.10 -0.38
C PRO A 85 -9.22 -8.47 -1.03
N VAL A 86 -9.01 -8.60 -2.34
CA VAL A 86 -9.01 -9.88 -3.05
C VAL A 86 -7.84 -10.73 -2.57
N THR A 87 -6.63 -10.16 -2.59
CA THR A 87 -5.41 -10.85 -2.18
C THR A 87 -5.44 -11.23 -0.71
N ALA A 88 -5.95 -10.34 0.15
CA ALA A 88 -6.10 -10.58 1.58
C ALA A 88 -7.05 -11.75 1.86
N ALA A 89 -8.19 -11.83 1.16
CA ALA A 89 -9.12 -12.95 1.31
C ALA A 89 -8.51 -14.28 0.84
N VAL A 90 -7.78 -14.29 -0.28
CA VAL A 90 -7.09 -15.50 -0.78
C VAL A 90 -6.02 -15.96 0.21
N VAL A 91 -5.20 -15.04 0.72
CA VAL A 91 -4.17 -15.38 1.71
C VAL A 91 -4.80 -15.83 3.03
N GLY A 92 -5.85 -15.16 3.50
CA GLY A 92 -6.59 -15.55 4.71
C GLY A 92 -7.19 -16.95 4.58
N LEU A 93 -7.78 -17.28 3.43
CA LEU A 93 -8.28 -18.62 3.16
C LEU A 93 -7.14 -19.65 3.11
N ALA A 94 -6.05 -19.37 2.39
CA ALA A 94 -4.97 -20.33 2.18
C ALA A 94 -4.11 -20.56 3.43
N ALA A 95 -3.79 -19.51 4.17
CA ALA A 95 -2.89 -19.57 5.32
C ALA A 95 -3.62 -19.81 6.64
N LEU A 96 -4.86 -19.31 6.79
CA LEU A 96 -5.63 -19.42 8.03
C LEU A 96 -6.90 -20.27 7.90
N GLY A 97 -7.28 -20.74 6.69
CA GLY A 97 -8.52 -21.48 6.48
C GLY A 97 -9.78 -20.63 6.64
N GLN A 98 -9.65 -19.31 6.61
CA GLN A 98 -10.77 -18.38 6.85
C GLN A 98 -11.60 -18.20 5.58
N LEU A 99 -12.84 -18.69 5.60
CA LEU A 99 -13.82 -18.42 4.56
C LEU A 99 -14.35 -16.99 4.73
N PRO A 100 -14.28 -16.14 3.70
CA PRO A 100 -14.84 -14.80 3.78
C PRO A 100 -16.34 -14.88 4.04
N THR A 101 -16.82 -14.00 4.92
CA THR A 101 -18.24 -13.84 5.18
C THR A 101 -18.97 -13.30 3.95
N TRP A 102 -20.29 -13.44 3.91
CA TRP A 102 -21.10 -12.90 2.80
C TRP A 102 -20.91 -11.38 2.60
N VAL A 103 -20.69 -10.64 3.69
CA VAL A 103 -20.45 -9.19 3.63
C VAL A 103 -19.07 -8.89 3.03
N GLU A 104 -18.04 -9.63 3.44
CA GLU A 104 -16.68 -9.49 2.87
C GLU A 104 -16.66 -9.86 1.38
N ALA A 105 -17.34 -10.96 1.01
CA ALA A 105 -17.47 -11.37 -0.38
C ALA A 105 -18.17 -10.28 -1.23
N ALA A 106 -19.27 -9.70 -0.73
CA ALA A 106 -19.95 -8.61 -1.42
C ALA A 106 -19.04 -7.37 -1.57
N GLY A 107 -18.28 -7.02 -0.52
CA GLY A 107 -17.30 -5.93 -0.58
C GLY A 107 -16.20 -6.18 -1.61
N ILE A 108 -15.65 -7.39 -1.67
CA ILE A 108 -14.64 -7.79 -2.66
C ILE A 108 -15.20 -7.67 -4.08
N VAL A 109 -16.41 -8.16 -4.33
CA VAL A 109 -17.08 -8.04 -5.65
C VAL A 109 -17.28 -6.58 -6.03
N ALA A 110 -17.71 -5.72 -5.11
CA ALA A 110 -17.88 -4.29 -5.36
C ALA A 110 -16.56 -3.61 -5.74
N VAL A 111 -15.46 -3.96 -5.07
CA VAL A 111 -14.12 -3.45 -5.39
C VAL A 111 -13.67 -3.90 -6.78
N ILE A 112 -13.84 -5.18 -7.12
CA ILE A 112 -13.52 -5.72 -8.46
C ILE A 112 -14.33 -4.97 -9.54
N ALA A 113 -15.63 -4.75 -9.30
CA ALA A 113 -16.48 -4.02 -10.24
C ALA A 113 -16.01 -2.58 -10.42
N GLY A 114 -15.65 -1.88 -9.33
CA GLY A 114 -15.12 -0.51 -9.39
C GLY A 114 -13.79 -0.41 -10.16
N VAL A 115 -12.88 -1.35 -9.94
CA VAL A 115 -11.61 -1.43 -10.69
C VAL A 115 -11.87 -1.67 -12.18
N ALA A 116 -12.77 -2.61 -12.50
CA ALA A 116 -13.12 -2.92 -13.89
C ALA A 116 -13.81 -1.75 -14.59
N LEU A 117 -14.59 -0.93 -13.88
CA LEU A 117 -15.20 0.31 -14.42
C LEU A 117 -14.15 1.38 -14.69
N ARG A 118 -13.13 1.51 -13.82
CA ARG A 118 -12.04 2.47 -14.03
C ARG A 118 -11.16 2.14 -15.24
N SER A 119 -10.93 0.86 -15.51
CA SER A 119 -10.04 0.44 -16.61
C SER A 119 -10.63 0.73 -17.99
N ARG A 120 -11.95 0.57 -18.15
CA ARG A 120 -12.67 0.84 -19.41
C ARG A 120 -12.72 2.33 -19.77
N ASP A 121 -12.73 3.23 -18.78
CA ASP A 121 -12.64 4.68 -19.02
C ASP A 121 -11.26 5.13 -19.55
N SER A 122 -10.24 4.27 -19.48
CA SER A 122 -8.90 4.57 -19.99
C SER A 122 -8.69 4.13 -21.44
N GLU A 123 -9.69 3.49 -22.07
CA GLU A 123 -9.59 2.85 -23.40
C GLU A 123 -10.35 3.61 -24.52
N GLU A 124 -10.92 4.79 -24.27
CA GLU A 124 -11.61 5.57 -25.31
C GLU A 124 -10.60 6.24 -26.28
N PRO A 125 -10.76 6.11 -27.61
CA PRO A 125 -9.67 5.69 -28.49
C PRO A 125 -9.05 6.82 -29.32
N ASP A 126 -7.72 6.84 -29.37
CA ASP A 126 -6.88 7.62 -30.29
C ASP A 126 -6.87 7.01 -31.71
N SER A 127 -8.03 6.59 -32.21
CA SER A 127 -8.20 6.00 -33.56
C SER A 127 -8.97 6.91 -34.52
N ALA A 128 -9.13 8.19 -34.18
CA ALA A 128 -9.75 9.20 -35.05
C ALA A 128 -8.74 10.15 -35.73
N VAL A 129 -7.43 9.94 -35.55
CA VAL A 129 -6.36 10.75 -36.17
C VAL A 129 -5.51 9.89 -37.11
N GLU A 130 -6.15 9.11 -37.98
CA GLU A 130 -5.47 8.49 -39.13
C GLU A 130 -6.39 8.63 -40.35
N ALA A 131 -6.51 9.85 -40.86
CA ALA A 131 -6.94 10.10 -42.22
C ALA A 131 -5.72 10.62 -42.99
N PRO A 132 -5.08 9.82 -43.87
CA PRO A 132 -3.98 10.32 -44.67
C PRO A 132 -4.48 11.37 -45.67
N PRO A 133 -3.77 12.49 -45.86
CA PRO A 133 -4.06 13.39 -46.97
C PRO A 133 -3.61 12.74 -48.27
N GLY A 134 -4.57 12.21 -49.03
CA GLY A 134 -4.36 11.71 -50.39
C GLY A 134 -5.56 12.04 -51.28
N GLY A 135 -5.37 12.95 -52.24
CA GLY A 135 -6.34 13.36 -53.25
C GLY A 135 -6.12 14.80 -53.68
#